data_AF-A0A9E5PIX6-F1
#
_entry.id   AF-A0A9E5PIX6-F1
#
_cell.length_a   1.000
_cell.length_b   1.000
_cell.length_c   1.000
_cell.angle_alpha   90.00
_cell.angle_beta   90.00
_cell.angle_gamma   90.00
#
_symmetry.space_group_name_H-M   'P 1'
#
loop_
_entity.id
_entity.type
_entity.pdbx_description
1 polymer ?
#
loop_
_entity_poly.entity_id
_entity_poly.type
_entity_poly.pdbx_seq_one_letter_code
_entity_poly.pdbx_strand_id
1 'polypeptide(L)'
;MDVGLLAMLQQGTQPRPSTIIQAIWLGTLILFVVAVFVTGFTAKQINNIHRPTYTKAFIALFLAGPLTLAGFFIFGLFFQAPPLVAFGVAYVLIPIALYKIVFSSMWREAALIWLVVTVVEAGVAYLLILVGLLSLAAVTGGGA
;
A
#
# COMPACT_ATOMS: atom_id res chain seq x y z
N MET A 1 12.58 -46.68 8.63
CA MET A 1 12.74 -45.21 8.57
C MET A 1 11.57 -44.68 7.77
N ASP A 2 10.67 -44.02 8.49
CA ASP A 2 9.27 -43.86 8.14
C ASP A 2 9.02 -42.90 6.98
N VAL A 3 8.40 -43.44 5.93
CA VAL A 3 7.76 -42.66 4.86
C VAL A 3 6.76 -41.65 5.45
N GLY A 4 6.17 -41.95 6.62
CA GLY A 4 5.32 -41.04 7.39
C GLY A 4 6.04 -39.83 7.99
N LEU A 5 7.34 -39.94 8.33
CA LEU A 5 8.12 -38.82 8.87
C LEU A 5 8.55 -37.85 7.74
N LEU A 6 8.92 -38.39 6.57
CA LEU A 6 9.19 -37.62 5.36
C LEU A 6 7.93 -36.88 4.87
N ALA A 7 6.76 -37.53 4.93
CA ALA A 7 5.48 -36.91 4.62
C ALA A 7 5.07 -35.83 5.64
N MET A 8 5.34 -36.02 6.93
CA MET A 8 5.10 -35.01 7.98
C MET A 8 6.01 -33.79 7.85
N LEU A 9 7.28 -33.97 7.47
CA LEU A 9 8.20 -32.86 7.19
C LEU A 9 7.81 -32.06 5.93
N GLN A 10 7.25 -32.73 4.91
CA GLN A 10 6.69 -32.07 3.72
C GLN A 10 5.33 -31.39 3.98
N GLN A 11 4.49 -31.92 4.87
CA GLN A 11 3.22 -31.29 5.25
C GLN A 11 3.38 -30.13 6.23
N GLY A 12 4.48 -30.08 6.98
CA GLY A 12 4.80 -28.96 7.89
C GLY A 12 5.25 -27.68 7.19
N THR A 13 5.53 -27.72 5.89
CA THR A 13 6.17 -26.63 5.12
C THR A 13 5.29 -26.01 4.03
N GLN A 14 3.99 -26.34 3.95
CA GLN A 14 3.06 -25.58 3.12
C GLN A 14 2.39 -24.46 3.93
N PRO A 15 2.58 -23.17 3.57
CA PRO A 15 1.89 -22.08 4.25
C PRO A 15 0.38 -22.27 4.11
N ARG A 16 -0.32 -22.33 5.24
CA ARG A 16 -1.78 -22.43 5.25
C ARG A 16 -2.37 -21.19 4.55
N PRO A 17 -3.43 -21.32 3.74
CA PRO A 17 -4.06 -20.18 3.08
C PRO A 17 -4.47 -19.05 4.04
N SER A 18 -4.87 -19.40 5.27
CA SER A 18 -5.18 -18.43 6.34
C SER A 18 -3.97 -17.58 6.75
N THR A 19 -2.76 -18.15 6.78
CA THR A 19 -1.52 -17.44 7.11
C THR A 19 -1.13 -16.45 6.00
N ILE A 20 -1.34 -16.83 4.74
CA ILE A 20 -1.08 -15.95 3.58
C ILE A 20 -2.01 -14.73 3.62
N ILE A 21 -3.30 -14.95 3.85
CA ILE A 21 -4.29 -13.88 3.95
C ILE A 21 -3.96 -12.94 5.12
N GLN A 22 -3.58 -13.49 6.28
CA GLN A 22 -3.15 -12.68 7.44
C GLN A 22 -1.91 -11.84 7.14
N ALA A 23 -0.92 -12.39 6.42
CA ALA A 23 0.27 -11.64 6.02
C ALA A 23 -0.06 -10.49 5.05
N ILE A 24 -0.97 -10.71 4.10
CA ILE A 24 -1.45 -9.66 3.19
C ILE A 24 -2.17 -8.55 3.97
N TRP A 25 -3.06 -8.91 4.90
CA TRP A 25 -3.75 -7.93 5.73
C TRP A 25 -2.78 -7.13 6.61
N LEU A 26 -1.81 -7.80 7.22
CA LEU A 26 -0.79 -7.14 8.04
C LEU A 26 0.08 -6.19 7.21
N GLY A 27 0.54 -6.63 6.03
CA GLY A 27 1.30 -5.78 5.11
C GLY A 27 0.51 -4.56 4.65
N THR A 28 -0.78 -4.76 4.32
CA THR A 28 -1.70 -3.68 3.94
C THR A 28 -1.90 -2.69 5.11
N LEU A 29 -2.05 -3.19 6.34
CA LEU A 29 -2.18 -2.36 7.53
C LEU A 29 -0.91 -1.53 7.79
N ILE A 30 0.27 -2.14 7.67
CA ILE A 30 1.56 -1.46 7.83
C ILE A 30 1.68 -0.32 6.80
N LEU A 31 1.43 -0.62 5.53
CA LEU A 31 1.47 0.38 4.45
C LEU A 31 0.48 1.51 4.74
N PHE A 32 -0.75 1.19 5.12
CA PHE A 32 -1.76 2.18 5.46
C PHE A 32 -1.31 3.10 6.61
N VAL A 33 -0.79 2.54 7.71
CA VAL A 33 -0.32 3.34 8.85
C VAL A 33 0.83 4.24 8.42
N VAL A 34 1.81 3.72 7.69
CA VAL A 34 2.94 4.51 7.20
C VAL A 34 2.45 5.64 6.28
N ALA A 35 1.55 5.35 5.36
CA ALA A 35 0.97 6.34 4.47
C ALA A 35 0.28 7.48 5.24
N VAL A 36 -0.48 7.17 6.31
CA VAL A 36 -1.13 8.18 7.15
C VAL A 36 -0.10 9.09 7.82
N PHE A 37 0.97 8.51 8.37
CA PHE A 37 2.04 9.28 9.00
C PHE A 37 2.78 10.17 8.00
N VAL A 38 3.19 9.62 6.86
CA VAL A 38 3.92 10.36 5.82
C VAL A 38 3.05 11.48 5.25
N THR A 39 1.79 11.19 4.93
CA THR A 39 0.84 12.19 4.41
C THR A 39 0.65 13.33 5.42
N GLY A 40 0.39 13.00 6.69
CA GLY A 40 0.19 14.00 7.74
C GLY A 40 1.44 14.84 8.03
N PHE A 41 2.63 14.22 8.01
CA PHE A 41 3.90 14.91 8.19
C PHE A 41 4.21 15.83 7.01
N THR A 42 4.13 15.33 5.78
CA THR A 42 4.41 16.08 4.56
C THR A 42 3.43 17.23 4.37
N ALA A 43 2.13 17.02 4.64
CA ALA A 43 1.13 18.09 4.58
C ALA A 43 1.38 19.19 5.62
N LYS A 44 1.85 18.83 6.84
CA LYS A 44 2.22 19.82 7.87
C LYS A 44 3.38 20.70 7.39
N GLN A 45 4.41 20.08 6.80
CA GLN A 45 5.60 20.80 6.30
C GLN A 45 5.26 21.72 5.13
N ILE A 46 4.43 21.27 4.19
CA ILE A 46 4.12 22.03 2.97
C ILE A 46 3.12 23.16 3.23
N ASN A 47 2.02 22.89 3.96
CA ASN A 47 0.97 23.89 4.19
C ASN A 47 1.21 24.77 5.42
N ASN A 48 2.32 24.61 6.14
CA ASN A 48 2.68 25.37 7.34
C ASN A 48 1.56 25.40 8.42
N ILE A 49 0.75 24.35 8.48
CA ILE A 49 -0.40 24.25 9.39
C ILE A 49 0.14 23.97 10.79
N HIS A 50 -0.23 24.81 11.76
CA HIS A 50 0.26 24.75 13.14
C HIS A 50 -0.09 23.45 13.89
N ARG A 51 -0.97 22.59 13.35
CA ARG A 51 -1.37 21.32 13.96
C ARG A 51 -1.19 20.16 12.97
N PRO A 52 -0.62 19.03 13.41
CA PRO A 52 -0.52 17.85 12.56
C PRO A 52 -1.92 17.36 12.18
N THR A 53 -2.13 17.09 10.89
CA THR A 53 -3.44 16.77 10.32
C THR A 53 -3.58 15.26 10.05
N TYR A 54 -3.16 14.42 11.00
CA TYR A 54 -3.23 12.96 10.86
C TYR A 54 -4.65 12.44 10.64
N THR A 55 -5.66 13.05 11.29
CA THR A 55 -7.07 12.72 11.05
C THR A 55 -7.49 12.99 9.61
N LYS A 56 -7.02 14.12 9.04
CA LYS A 56 -7.28 14.45 7.64
C LYS A 56 -6.55 13.49 6.70
N ALA A 57 -5.29 13.17 6.98
CA ALA A 57 -4.52 12.17 6.25
C ALA A 57 -5.21 10.80 6.26
N PHE A 58 -5.69 10.36 7.42
CA PHE A 58 -6.47 9.14 7.57
C PHE A 58 -7.72 9.16 6.69
N ILE A 59 -8.52 10.22 6.75
CA ILE A 59 -9.73 10.36 5.93
C ILE A 59 -9.38 10.34 4.44
N ALA A 60 -8.36 11.08 4.01
CA ALA A 60 -7.94 11.13 2.62
C ALA A 60 -7.51 9.77 2.09
N LEU A 61 -6.71 9.01 2.86
CA LEU A 61 -6.24 7.69 2.46
C LEU A 61 -7.33 6.64 2.51
N PHE A 62 -8.21 6.69 3.52
CA PHE A 62 -9.36 5.78 3.59
C PHE A 62 -10.31 5.97 2.41
N LEU A 63 -10.55 7.22 1.99
CA LEU A 63 -11.36 7.54 0.83
C LEU A 63 -10.66 7.24 -0.51
N ALA A 64 -9.33 7.32 -0.55
CA ALA A 64 -8.54 7.10 -1.77
C ALA A 64 -8.76 5.70 -2.34
N GLY A 65 -8.85 4.66 -1.52
CA GLY A 65 -9.05 3.28 -1.98
C GLY A 65 -10.36 3.09 -2.77
N PRO A 66 -11.55 3.27 -2.14
CA PRO A 66 -12.83 3.13 -2.80
C PRO A 66 -13.00 4.07 -4.00
N LEU A 67 -12.51 5.31 -3.91
CA LEU A 67 -12.61 6.26 -5.01
C LEU A 67 -11.68 5.89 -6.17
N THR A 68 -10.47 5.38 -5.90
CA THR A 68 -9.57 4.88 -6.94
C THR A 68 -10.18 3.67 -7.66
N LEU A 69 -10.82 2.75 -6.93
CA LEU A 69 -11.54 1.63 -7.53
C LEU A 69 -12.71 2.11 -8.40
N ALA A 70 -13.54 3.03 -7.89
CA ALA A 70 -14.62 3.62 -8.67
C ALA A 70 -14.09 4.35 -9.92
N GLY A 71 -13.00 5.10 -9.77
CA GLY A 71 -12.28 5.74 -10.86
C GLY A 71 -11.79 4.75 -11.89
N PHE A 72 -11.18 3.63 -11.48
CA PHE A 72 -10.76 2.57 -12.38
C PHE A 72 -11.94 2.04 -13.23
N PHE A 73 -13.10 1.77 -12.63
CA PHE A 73 -14.29 1.36 -13.39
C PHE A 73 -14.77 2.44 -14.35
N ILE A 74 -14.81 3.71 -13.91
CA ILE A 74 -15.24 4.84 -14.74
C ILE A 74 -14.25 5.03 -15.91
N PHE A 75 -12.95 5.12 -15.66
CA PHE A 75 -11.95 5.29 -16.71
C PHE A 75 -11.91 4.09 -17.66
N GLY A 76 -12.03 2.86 -17.14
CA GLY A 76 -12.07 1.64 -17.96
C GLY A 76 -13.30 1.59 -18.88
N LEU A 77 -14.48 1.98 -18.39
CA LEU A 77 -15.71 1.99 -19.18
C LEU A 77 -15.76 3.15 -20.18
N PHE A 78 -15.36 4.36 -19.77
CA PHE A 78 -15.53 5.57 -20.59
C PHE A 78 -14.39 5.81 -21.58
N PHE A 79 -13.14 5.49 -21.23
CA PHE A 79 -11.99 5.74 -22.11
C PHE A 79 -11.60 4.54 -22.97
N GLN A 80 -12.27 3.39 -22.80
CA GLN A 80 -11.88 2.11 -23.41
C GLN A 80 -10.38 1.81 -23.22
N ALA A 81 -9.79 2.33 -22.14
CA ALA A 81 -8.37 2.25 -21.91
C ALA A 81 -8.00 0.84 -21.41
N PRO A 82 -6.77 0.35 -21.71
CA PRO A 82 -6.28 -0.87 -21.10
C PRO A 82 -6.38 -0.80 -19.57
N PRO A 83 -6.75 -1.88 -18.86
CA PRO A 83 -7.00 -1.86 -17.42
C PRO A 83 -5.85 -1.25 -16.60
N LEU A 84 -4.61 -1.54 -16.98
CA LEU A 84 -3.41 -0.97 -16.37
C LEU A 84 -3.35 0.56 -16.49
N VAL A 85 -3.71 1.10 -17.64
CA VAL A 85 -3.71 2.55 -17.89
C VAL A 85 -4.84 3.21 -17.11
N ALA A 86 -6.04 2.63 -17.14
CA ALA A 86 -7.18 3.14 -16.36
C ALA A 86 -6.87 3.16 -14.85
N PHE A 87 -6.23 2.11 -14.34
CA PHE A 87 -5.82 2.02 -12.94
C PHE A 87 -4.73 3.06 -12.62
N GLY A 88 -3.71 3.19 -13.47
CA GLY A 88 -2.64 4.16 -13.27
C GLY A 88 -3.16 5.61 -13.24
N VAL A 89 -4.07 5.95 -14.15
CA VAL A 89 -4.71 7.28 -14.17
C VAL A 89 -5.54 7.52 -12.92
N ALA A 90 -6.38 6.55 -12.52
CA ALA A 90 -7.19 6.65 -11.32
C ALA A 90 -6.31 6.80 -10.05
N TYR A 91 -5.28 5.96 -9.93
CA TYR A 91 -4.37 5.93 -8.80
C TYR A 91 -3.52 7.19 -8.69
N VAL A 92 -3.29 7.93 -9.77
CA VAL A 92 -2.58 9.21 -9.70
C VAL A 92 -3.55 10.38 -9.46
N LEU A 93 -4.61 10.51 -10.25
CA LEU A 93 -5.45 11.71 -10.24
C LEU A 93 -6.32 11.82 -8.97
N ILE A 94 -6.85 10.70 -8.49
CA ILE A 94 -7.83 10.69 -7.39
C ILE A 94 -7.18 11.06 -6.05
N PRO A 95 -6.01 10.48 -5.67
CA PRO A 95 -5.32 10.90 -4.46
C PRO A 95 -4.91 12.38 -4.48
N ILE A 96 -4.46 12.90 -5.63
CA ILE A 96 -4.11 14.33 -5.76
C ILE A 96 -5.34 15.22 -5.53
N ALA A 97 -6.48 14.88 -6.15
CA ALA A 97 -7.72 15.61 -5.96
C ALA A 97 -8.21 15.55 -4.51
N LEU A 98 -8.11 14.38 -3.86
CA LEU A 98 -8.45 14.21 -2.45
C LEU A 98 -7.57 15.06 -1.54
N TYR A 99 -6.25 15.02 -1.73
CA TYR A 99 -5.33 15.81 -0.92
C TYR A 99 -5.57 17.31 -1.08
N LYS A 100 -5.86 17.77 -2.29
CA LYS A 100 -6.28 19.16 -2.51
C LYS A 100 -7.49 19.51 -1.66
N ILE A 101 -8.55 18.70 -1.70
CA ILE A 101 -9.81 18.99 -1.00
C ILE A 101 -9.60 18.94 0.51
N VAL A 102 -8.98 17.87 0.99
CA VAL A 102 -8.84 17.57 2.42
C VAL A 102 -7.87 18.53 3.11
N PHE A 103 -6.74 18.84 2.46
CA PHE A 103 -5.73 19.75 3.01
C PHE A 103 -5.92 21.20 2.58
N SER A 104 -6.89 21.48 1.71
CA SER A 104 -7.14 22.82 1.14
C SER A 104 -5.87 23.44 0.55
N SER A 105 -5.07 22.63 -0.14
CA SER A 105 -3.76 22.99 -0.70
C SER A 105 -3.84 23.41 -2.17
N MET A 106 -2.77 24.00 -2.69
CA MET A 106 -2.59 24.17 -4.13
C MET A 106 -2.43 22.80 -4.82
N TRP A 107 -2.82 22.71 -6.09
CA TRP A 107 -2.67 21.46 -6.86
C TRP A 107 -1.23 20.92 -6.87
N ARG A 108 -0.26 21.84 -6.93
CA ARG A 108 1.18 21.50 -6.87
C ARG A 108 1.58 20.89 -5.53
N GLU A 109 1.03 21.40 -4.43
CA GLU A 109 1.30 20.91 -3.07
C GLU A 109 0.67 19.54 -2.85
N ALA A 110 -0.58 19.36 -3.28
CA ALA A 110 -1.26 18.07 -3.27
C ALA A 110 -0.49 17.01 -4.08
N ALA A 111 0.01 17.37 -5.27
CA ALA A 111 0.84 16.49 -6.10
C ALA A 111 2.17 16.13 -5.41
N LEU A 112 2.80 17.09 -4.72
CA LEU A 112 4.03 16.84 -3.98
C LEU A 112 3.79 15.91 -2.77
N ILE A 113 2.70 16.10 -2.03
CA ILE A 113 2.32 15.20 -0.93
C ILE A 113 2.13 13.79 -1.48
N TRP A 114 1.38 13.64 -2.57
CA TRP A 114 1.15 12.34 -3.21
C TRP A 114 2.45 11.67 -3.66
N LEU A 115 3.31 12.40 -4.35
CA LEU A 115 4.59 11.87 -4.82
C LEU A 115 5.46 11.36 -3.66
N VAL A 116 5.56 12.13 -2.57
CA VAL A 116 6.32 11.70 -1.38
C VAL A 116 5.70 10.46 -0.76
N VAL A 117 4.38 10.41 -0.62
CA VAL A 117 3.66 9.24 -0.07
C VAL A 117 3.90 8.00 -0.92
N THR A 118 3.75 8.09 -2.24
CA THR A 118 3.96 6.95 -3.16
C THR A 118 5.40 6.44 -3.10
N VAL A 119 6.39 7.33 -3.03
CA VAL A 119 7.81 6.92 -2.92
C VAL A 119 8.06 6.19 -1.60
N VAL A 120 7.53 6.68 -0.49
CA VAL A 120 7.71 6.02 0.81
C VAL A 120 6.96 4.69 0.87
N GLU A 121 5.71 4.64 0.41
CA GLU A 121 4.94 3.39 0.33
C GLU A 121 5.65 2.34 -0.55
N ALA A 122 6.17 2.74 -1.71
CA ALA A 122 6.94 1.84 -2.57
C ALA A 122 8.20 1.32 -1.89
N GLY A 123 8.93 2.18 -1.16
CA GLY A 123 10.09 1.79 -0.37
C GLY A 123 9.75 0.79 0.73
N VAL A 124 8.68 1.05 1.48
CA VAL A 124 8.20 0.14 2.55
C VAL A 124 7.71 -1.18 1.97
N ALA A 125 6.95 -1.15 0.88
CA ALA A 125 6.49 -2.36 0.20
C ALA A 125 7.66 -3.20 -0.28
N TYR A 126 8.68 -2.57 -0.87
CA TYR A 126 9.91 -3.25 -1.27
C TYR A 126 10.63 -3.89 -0.08
N LEU A 127 10.76 -3.18 1.04
CA LEU A 127 11.35 -3.74 2.27
C LEU A 127 10.55 -4.92 2.82
N LEU A 128 9.22 -4.84 2.82
CA LEU A 128 8.36 -5.95 3.25
C LEU A 128 8.53 -7.18 2.36
N ILE A 129 8.61 -6.99 1.04
CA ILE A 129 8.89 -8.07 0.09
C ILE A 129 10.27 -8.67 0.34
N LEU A 130 11.30 -7.83 0.52
CA LEU A 130 12.67 -8.27 0.74
C LEU A 130 12.81 -9.04 2.06
N VAL A 131 12.18 -8.56 3.14
CA VAL A 131 12.12 -9.28 4.43
C VAL A 131 11.38 -10.61 4.28
N GLY A 132 10.26 -10.64 3.52
CA GLY A 132 9.54 -11.87 3.20
C GLY A 132 10.39 -12.89 2.44
N LEU A 133 11.17 -12.42 1.45
CA LEU A 133 12.07 -13.28 0.67
C LEU A 133 13.25 -13.80 1.52
N LEU A 134 13.86 -12.95 2.35
CA LEU A 134 14.97 -13.36 3.23
C LEU A 134 14.52 -14.35 4.32
N SER A 135 13.33 -14.14 4.89
CA SER A 135 12.76 -15.06 5.88
C SER A 135 12.39 -16.41 5.25
N LEU A 136 11.88 -16.44 4.02
CA LEU A 136 11.66 -17.68 3.29
C LEU A 136 12.99 -18.42 2.99
N ALA A 137 14.01 -17.70 2.53
CA ALA A 137 15.32 -18.27 2.22
C ALA A 137 16.01 -18.86 3.46
N ALA A 138 15.90 -18.21 4.62
CA ALA A 138 16.43 -18.72 5.88
C ALA A 138 15.74 -20.02 6.33
N VAL A 139 14.42 -20.12 6.12
CA VAL A 139 13.64 -21.33 6.43
C VAL A 139 13.98 -22.48 5.48
N THR A 140 14.20 -22.20 4.20
CA THR A 140 14.55 -23.24 3.21
C THR A 140 16.04 -23.62 3.19
N GLY A 141 16.93 -22.73 3.67
CA GLY A 141 18.38 -22.93 3.65
C GLY A 141 18.97 -23.47 4.96
N GLY A 142 18.26 -23.38 6.09
CA GLY A 142 18.71 -23.91 7.39
C GLY A 142 18.42 -25.40 7.64
N GLY A 143 17.94 -26.12 6.62
CA GLY A 143 17.55 -27.53 6.69
C GLY A 143 18.56 -28.50 6.05
N ALA A 144 19.84 -28.12 5.97
CA ALA A 144 20.93 -28.97 5.49
C ALA A 144 21.96 -29.21 6.60
#